data_AF-A0A0W0XVK8-F1
#
_entry.id   AF-A0A0W0XVK8-F1
#
_cell.length_a   1.000
_cell.length_b   1.000
_cell.length_c   1.000
_cell.angle_alpha   90.00
_cell.angle_beta   90.00
_cell.angle_gamma   90.00
#
_symmetry.space_group_name_H-M   'P 1'
#
loop_
_entity.id
_entity.type
_entity.pdbx_description
1 polymer ?
#
loop_
_entity_poly.entity_id
_entity_poly.type
_entity_poly.pdbx_seq_one_letter_code
_entity_poly.pdbx_strand_id
1 'polypeptide(L)'
;MENGTLTEKRLLLDALIKNVNSTREKAIAQSILIRKAIANSEKEKVKNPEKKTEIENQLRKYDELLKQLLTVIDEINTYSPEYQLSLNQLQEAEQANPEVPAVR
;
A
#
# COMPACT_ATOMS: atom_id res chain seq x y z
N MET A 1 -16.25 -18.65 -26.33
CA MET A 1 -16.56 -17.41 -25.57
C MET A 1 -15.55 -17.20 -24.45
N GLU A 2 -14.24 -17.37 -24.72
CA GLU A 2 -13.18 -17.27 -23.69
C GLU A 2 -12.37 -15.95 -23.79
N ASN A 3 -12.58 -15.17 -24.86
CA ASN A 3 -11.82 -13.95 -25.12
C ASN A 3 -12.28 -12.77 -24.25
N GLY A 4 -13.58 -12.64 -23.98
CA GLY A 4 -14.11 -11.63 -23.04
C GLY A 4 -13.53 -11.80 -21.64
N THR A 5 -13.30 -13.06 -21.22
CA THR A 5 -12.74 -13.38 -19.91
C THR A 5 -11.25 -13.01 -19.74
N LEU A 6 -10.44 -12.92 -20.80
CA LEU A 6 -9.03 -12.54 -20.68
C LEU A 6 -8.86 -11.03 -20.52
N THR A 7 -9.51 -10.24 -21.39
CA THR A 7 -9.51 -8.78 -21.30
C THR A 7 -10.12 -8.31 -19.97
N GLU A 8 -11.21 -8.92 -19.51
CA GLU A 8 -11.82 -8.63 -18.21
C GLU A 8 -10.85 -8.90 -17.04
N LYS A 9 -10.16 -10.05 -17.04
CA LYS A 9 -9.16 -10.38 -16.02
C LYS A 9 -7.99 -9.39 -16.01
N ARG A 10 -7.50 -8.99 -17.19
CA ARG A 10 -6.42 -8.00 -17.32
C ARG A 10 -6.85 -6.65 -16.74
N LEU A 11 -8.04 -6.17 -17.11
CA LEU A 11 -8.58 -4.90 -16.63
C LEU A 11 -8.83 -4.92 -15.11
N LEU A 12 -9.34 -6.03 -14.59
CA LEU A 12 -9.53 -6.21 -13.15
C LEU A 12 -8.19 -6.16 -12.40
N LEU A 13 -7.18 -6.86 -12.89
CA LEU A 13 -5.86 -6.89 -12.28
C LEU A 13 -5.16 -5.51 -12.34
N ASP A 14 -5.27 -4.80 -13.47
CA ASP A 14 -4.76 -3.42 -13.61
C ASP A 14 -5.42 -2.47 -12.59
N ALA A 15 -6.74 -2.56 -12.41
CA ALA A 15 -7.45 -1.77 -11.40
C ALA A 15 -7.02 -2.12 -9.97
N LEU A 16 -6.81 -3.40 -9.66
CA LEU A 16 -6.30 -3.84 -8.36
C LEU A 16 -4.90 -3.29 -8.09
N ILE A 17 -3.99 -3.35 -9.06
CA ILE A 17 -2.63 -2.81 -8.94
C ILE A 17 -2.66 -1.30 -8.64
N LYS A 18 -3.51 -0.54 -9.33
CA LYS A 18 -3.69 0.89 -9.07
C LYS A 18 -4.16 1.16 -7.63
N ASN A 19 -5.11 0.38 -7.14
CA ASN A 19 -5.61 0.49 -5.77
C ASN A 19 -4.54 0.12 -4.72
N VAL A 20 -3.76 -0.93 -4.98
CA VAL A 20 -2.64 -1.35 -4.13
C VAL A 20 -1.57 -0.25 -4.04
N ASN A 21 -1.20 0.34 -5.18
CA ASN A 21 -0.25 1.47 -5.22
C ASN A 21 -0.78 2.69 -4.46
N SER A 22 -2.05 3.06 -4.64
CA SER A 22 -2.67 4.16 -3.88
C SER A 22 -2.71 3.87 -2.37
N THR A 23 -2.97 2.62 -1.99
CA THR A 23 -2.97 2.20 -0.58
C THR A 23 -1.58 2.32 0.03
N ARG A 24 -0.54 1.91 -0.70
CA ARG A 24 0.86 2.07 -0.30
C ARG A 24 1.23 3.54 -0.10
N GLU A 25 0.88 4.41 -1.04
CA GLU A 25 1.15 5.85 -0.93
C GLU A 25 0.47 6.48 0.29
N LYS A 26 -0.79 6.11 0.55
CA LYS A 26 -1.52 6.55 1.75
C LYS A 26 -0.85 6.06 3.03
N ALA A 27 -0.42 4.79 3.08
CA ALA A 27 0.28 4.23 4.23
C ALA A 27 1.62 4.95 4.49
N ILE A 28 2.39 5.24 3.43
CA ILE A 28 3.63 6.03 3.53
C ILE A 28 3.34 7.42 4.07
N ALA A 29 2.35 8.12 3.53
CA ALA A 29 1.97 9.46 4.00
C ALA A 29 1.57 9.46 5.49
N GLN A 30 0.76 8.48 5.92
CA GLN A 30 0.38 8.33 7.33
C GLN A 30 1.58 8.01 8.22
N SER A 31 2.52 7.15 7.76
CA SER A 31 3.73 6.84 8.51
C SER A 31 4.58 8.09 8.81
N ILE A 32 4.63 9.03 7.87
CA ILE A 32 5.34 10.31 8.03
C ILE A 32 4.63 11.19 9.07
N LEU A 33 3.29 11.23 9.05
CA LEU A 33 2.51 11.99 10.03
C LEU A 33 2.69 11.42 11.45
N ILE A 34 2.70 10.10 11.61
CA ILE A 34 2.92 9.45 12.90
C ILE A 34 4.34 9.74 13.41
N ARG A 35 5.37 9.64 12.56
CA ARG A 35 6.75 10.00 12.95
C ARG A 35 6.87 11.46 13.42
N LYS A 36 6.15 12.39 12.77
CA LYS A 36 6.07 13.79 13.22
C LYS A 36 5.38 13.90 14.58
N ALA A 37 4.28 13.17 14.79
CA ALA A 37 3.57 13.15 16.07
C ALA A 37 4.43 12.59 17.21
N ILE A 38 5.19 11.51 16.95
CA ILE A 38 6.17 10.95 17.89
C ILE A 38 7.22 12.00 18.26
N ALA A 39 7.85 12.63 17.27
CA ALA A 39 8.87 13.64 17.52
C ALA A 39 8.34 14.85 18.32
N ASN A 40 7.09 15.25 18.09
CA ASN A 40 6.44 16.31 18.86
C ASN A 40 6.13 15.86 20.29
N SER A 41 5.61 14.65 20.47
CA SER A 41 5.29 14.07 21.78
C SER A 41 6.55 13.90 22.64
N GLU A 42 7.66 13.47 22.04
CA GLU A 42 8.97 13.43 22.72
C GLU A 42 9.43 14.81 23.22
N LYS A 43 9.26 15.85 22.41
CA LYS A 43 9.54 17.23 22.84
C LYS A 43 8.61 17.68 23.96
N GLU A 44 7.35 17.30 23.92
CA GLU A 44 6.36 17.61 24.96
C GLU A 44 6.69 16.91 26.28
N LYS A 45 7.15 15.65 26.23
CA LYS A 45 7.59 14.87 27.40
C LYS A 45 8.73 15.56 28.16
N VAL A 46 9.66 16.18 27.43
CA VAL A 46 10.77 16.94 28.03
C VAL A 46 10.28 18.24 28.67
N LYS A 47 9.26 18.89 28.09
CA LYS A 47 8.71 20.17 28.58
C LYS A 47 7.75 20.00 29.76
N ASN A 48 7.03 18.88 29.83
CA ASN A 48 5.99 18.60 30.81
C ASN A 48 6.27 17.26 31.53
N PRO A 49 7.29 17.20 32.42
CA PRO A 49 7.68 15.98 33.10
C PRO A 49 6.55 15.37 33.96
N GLU A 50 5.62 16.19 34.44
CA GLU A 50 4.44 15.76 35.19
C GLU A 50 3.45 14.93 34.37
N LYS A 51 3.46 15.05 33.03
CA LYS A 51 2.64 14.26 32.10
C LYS A 51 3.39 13.08 31.48
N LYS A 52 4.60 12.79 31.95
CA LYS A 52 5.50 11.80 31.33
C LYS A 52 4.83 10.47 31.03
N THR A 53 4.13 9.88 32.01
CA THR A 53 3.50 8.56 31.86
C THR A 53 2.38 8.56 30.80
N GLU A 54 1.60 9.63 30.73
CA GLU A 54 0.55 9.79 29.71
C GLU A 54 1.15 9.89 28.31
N ILE A 55 2.20 10.71 28.16
CA ILE A 55 2.90 10.89 26.89
C ILE A 55 3.61 9.60 26.45
N GLU A 56 4.22 8.86 27.37
CA GLU A 56 4.84 7.54 27.08
C GLU A 56 3.80 6.51 26.61
N ASN A 57 2.60 6.51 27.19
CA ASN A 57 1.51 5.65 26.73
C ASN A 57 1.03 6.02 25.33
N GLN A 58 0.97 7.32 25.01
CA GLN A 58 0.62 7.80 23.68
C GLN A 58 1.71 7.45 22.64
N LEU A 59 2.98 7.60 23.01
CA LEU A 59 4.13 7.22 22.18
C LEU A 59 4.11 5.73 21.83
N ARG A 60 3.81 4.85 22.80
CA ARG A 60 3.66 3.40 22.54
C ARG A 60 2.57 3.12 21.50
N LYS A 61 1.42 3.78 21.59
CA LYS A 61 0.33 3.64 20.60
C LYS A 61 0.77 4.10 19.22
N TYR A 62 1.51 5.21 19.14
CA TYR A 62 2.05 5.68 17.87
C TYR A 62 3.09 4.73 17.27
N ASP A 63 3.96 4.15 18.09
CA ASP A 63 4.92 3.14 17.64
C ASP A 63 4.24 1.87 17.12
N GLU A 64 3.19 1.40 17.81
CA GLU A 64 2.39 0.25 17.36
C GLU A 64 1.72 0.52 16.02
N LEU A 65 1.06 1.68 15.87
CA LEU A 65 0.45 2.09 14.60
C LEU A 65 1.48 2.25 13.49
N LEU A 66 2.66 2.79 13.80
CA LEU A 66 3.75 2.93 12.83
C LEU A 66 4.24 1.56 12.36
N LYS A 67 4.41 0.60 13.27
CA LYS A 67 4.79 -0.78 12.92
C LYS A 67 3.76 -1.41 12.00
N GLN A 68 2.46 -1.29 12.31
CA GLN A 68 1.39 -1.82 11.47
C GLN A 68 1.42 -1.21 10.06
N LEU A 69 1.60 0.10 9.93
CA LEU A 69 1.71 0.75 8.62
C LEU A 69 2.93 0.29 7.84
N LEU A 70 4.08 0.12 8.50
CA LEU A 70 5.29 -0.38 7.85
C LEU A 70 5.12 -1.82 7.37
N THR A 71 4.48 -2.68 8.17
CA THR A 71 4.14 -4.05 7.75
C THR A 71 3.26 -4.06 6.50
N VAL A 72 2.21 -3.22 6.45
CA VAL A 72 1.35 -3.12 5.26
C VAL A 72 2.15 -2.64 4.03
N ILE A 73 3.04 -1.65 4.21
CA ILE A 73 3.90 -1.16 3.12
C ILE A 73 4.83 -2.28 2.62
N ASP A 74 5.41 -3.04 3.53
CA ASP A 74 6.32 -4.13 3.20
C ASP A 74 5.58 -5.27 2.49
N GLU A 75 4.42 -5.70 2.98
CA GLU A 75 3.56 -6.68 2.31
C GLU A 75 3.21 -6.23 0.89
N ILE A 76 2.80 -4.98 0.71
CA ILE A 76 2.53 -4.44 -0.62
C ILE A 76 3.78 -4.48 -1.50
N ASN A 77 4.95 -4.08 -0.99
CA ASN A 77 6.20 -4.13 -1.75
C ASN A 77 6.59 -5.56 -2.14
N THR A 78 6.30 -6.55 -1.28
CA THR A 78 6.57 -7.96 -1.53
C THR A 78 5.69 -8.52 -2.65
N TYR A 79 4.38 -8.23 -2.65
CA TYR A 79 3.44 -8.85 -3.59
C TYR A 79 3.19 -8.04 -4.87
N SER A 80 3.47 -6.73 -4.89
CA SER A 80 3.28 -5.89 -6.09
C SER A 80 3.99 -6.41 -7.35
N PRO A 81 5.23 -6.94 -7.28
CA PRO A 81 5.90 -7.51 -8.45
C PRO A 81 5.18 -8.73 -9.04
N GLU A 82 4.55 -9.56 -8.23
CA GLU A 82 3.82 -10.76 -8.69
C GLU A 82 2.54 -10.38 -9.44
N TYR A 83 1.85 -9.34 -8.97
CA TYR A 83 0.70 -8.79 -9.68
C TYR A 83 1.12 -8.16 -11.02
N GLN A 84 2.24 -7.44 -11.06
CA GLN A 84 2.79 -6.88 -12.30
C GLN A 84 3.17 -7.96 -13.31
N LEU A 85 3.83 -9.03 -12.84
CA LEU A 85 4.15 -10.18 -13.68
C LEU A 85 2.88 -10.82 -14.27
N SER A 86 1.88 -11.04 -13.43
CA SER A 86 0.59 -11.61 -13.85
C SER A 86 -0.13 -10.72 -14.86
N LEU A 87 -0.04 -9.39 -14.72
CA LEU A 87 -0.60 -8.44 -15.68
C LEU A 87 0.09 -8.55 -17.04
N ASN A 88 1.42 -8.62 -17.05
CA ASN A 88 2.20 -8.77 -18.27
C ASN A 88 1.86 -10.07 -19.00
N GLN A 89 1.73 -11.19 -18.27
CA GLN A 89 1.34 -12.49 -18.85
C GLN A 89 -0.06 -12.45 -19.47
N LEU A 90 -1.03 -11.79 -18.81
CA LEU A 90 -2.37 -11.62 -19.37
C LEU A 90 -2.35 -10.74 -20.63
N GLN A 91 -1.52 -9.70 -20.65
CA GLN A 91 -1.36 -8.83 -21.82
C GLN A 91 -0.70 -9.58 -22.99
N GLU A 92 0.35 -10.37 -22.74
CA GLU A 92 0.99 -11.20 -23.76
C GLU A 92 0.01 -12.24 -24.34
N ALA A 93 -0.77 -12.89 -23.47
CA ALA A 93 -1.80 -13.86 -23.89
C ALA A 93 -2.93 -13.20 -24.70
N GLU A 94 -3.32 -11.96 -24.37
CA GLU A 94 -4.30 -11.18 -25.13
C GLU A 94 -3.77 -10.84 -26.53
N GLN A 95 -2.50 -10.41 -26.63
CA GLN A 95 -1.86 -10.03 -27.89
C GLN A 95 -1.56 -11.22 -28.81
N ALA A 96 -1.23 -12.38 -28.23
CA ALA A 96 -0.94 -13.60 -28.99
C ALA A 96 -2.22 -14.29 -29.53
N ASN A 97 -3.41 -13.80 -29.18
CA ASN A 97 -4.69 -14.39 -29.56
C ASN A 97 -5.36 -13.63 -30.72
N PRO A 98 -5.45 -14.21 -31.94
CA PRO A 98 -5.91 -13.52 -33.14
C PRO A 98 -7.41 -13.17 -33.16
N GLU A 99 -8.19 -13.66 -32.20
CA GLU A 99 -9.65 -13.44 -32.10
C GLU A 99 -10.05 -12.39 -31.05
N VAL A 100 -9.09 -11.74 -30.38
CA VAL A 100 -9.39 -10.66 -29.42
C VAL A 100 -9.42 -9.32 -30.17
N PRO A 101 -10.54 -8.56 -30.16
CA PRO A 101 -10.56 -7.25 -30.77
C PRO A 101 -9.54 -6.36 -30.06
N ALA A 102 -8.69 -5.67 -30.83
CA ALA A 102 -7.72 -4.72 -30.30
C ALA A 102 -8.46 -3.57 -29.59
N VAL A 103 -8.68 -3.70 -28.28
CA VAL A 103 -9.26 -2.63 -27.47
C VAL A 103 -8.17 -1.57 -27.28
N ARG A 104 -8.26 -0.51 -28.09
CA ARG A 104 -7.45 0.72 -27.98
C ARG A 104 -7.92 1.59 -26.83
#